data_AF-A0A535ZI49-F1
#
_entry.id   AF-A0A535ZI49-F1
#
_cell.length_a   1.000
_cell.length_b   1.000
_cell.length_c   1.000
_cell.angle_alpha   90.00
_cell.angle_beta   90.00
_cell.angle_gamma   90.00
#
_symmetry.space_group_name_H-M   'P 1'
#
loop_
_entity.id
_entity.type
_entity.pdbx_description
1 polymer ?
#
loop_
_entity_poly.entity_id
_entity_poly.type
_entity_poly.pdbx_seq_one_letter_code
_entity_poly.pdbx_strand_id
1 'polypeptide(L)' 'MVQVPRPAATLILLRPGGEDIEVLMIQRAKSAAFLGGAYVFPGGALDAADSDLKRRILGALPPEPPAEYYI' A
#
# COMPACT_ATOMS: atom_id res chain seq x y z
N MET A 1 -3.48 23.69 15.41
CA MET A 1 -2.40 23.42 14.42
C MET A 1 -3.02 22.68 13.26
N VAL A 2 -2.78 23.11 12.02
CA VAL A 2 -3.20 22.36 10.83
C VAL A 2 -2.16 21.29 10.58
N GLN A 3 -2.55 20.02 10.56
CA GLN A 3 -1.67 18.91 10.24
C GLN A 3 -1.75 18.64 8.75
N VAL A 4 -0.62 18.79 8.05
CA VAL A 4 -0.54 18.49 6.62
C VAL A 4 -0.48 16.97 6.45
N PRO A 5 -1.38 16.35 5.66
CA PRO A 5 -1.32 14.93 5.36
C PRO A 5 0.04 14.55 4.76
N ARG A 6 0.64 13.46 5.27
CA ARG A 6 1.85 12.89 4.67
C ARG A 6 1.46 11.93 3.55
N PRO A 7 2.03 12.05 2.34
CA PRO A 7 1.83 11.07 1.28
C PRO A 7 2.19 9.66 1.74
N ALA A 8 1.35 8.69 1.38
CA ALA A 8 1.47 7.29 1.75
C ALA A 8 0.89 6.39 0.67
N ALA A 9 1.32 5.13 0.64
CA ALA A 9 0.76 4.09 -0.21
C ALA A 9 0.35 2.89 0.63
N THR A 10 -0.65 2.15 0.15
CA THR A 10 -1.20 0.95 0.78
C THR A 10 -1.37 -0.13 -0.28
N LEU A 11 -1.05 -1.38 0.07
CA LEU A 11 -1.22 -2.55 -0.78
C LEU A 11 -2.36 -3.40 -0.26
N ILE A 12 -3.30 -3.73 -1.13
CA ILE A 12 -4.34 -4.73 -0.87
C ILE A 12 -3.95 -5.96 -1.69
N LEU A 13 -3.43 -6.99 -1.02
CA LEU A 13 -3.08 -8.25 -1.66
C LEU A 13 -4.23 -9.22 -1.50
N LEU A 14 -4.73 -9.70 -2.64
CA LEU A 14 -5.88 -10.58 -2.73
C LEU A 14 -5.43 -11.99 -3.11
N ARG A 15 -6.13 -13.00 -2.59
CA ARG A 15 -6.06 -14.37 -3.10
C ARG A 15 -7.46 -15.02 -3.07
N PRO A 16 -7.71 -16.03 -3.90
CA PRO A 16 -8.90 -16.86 -3.74
C PRO A 16 -8.91 -17.54 -2.36
N GLY A 17 -10.06 -17.56 -1.69
CA GLY A 17 -10.29 -18.22 -0.41
C GLY A 17 -11.61 -18.99 -0.42
N GLY A 18 -11.59 -20.23 -0.90
CA GLY A 18 -12.82 -21.02 -1.05
C GLY A 18 -13.80 -20.38 -2.02
N GLU A 19 -15.00 -20.03 -1.54
CA GLU A 19 -16.03 -19.32 -2.32
C GLU A 19 -15.86 -17.79 -2.32
N ASP A 20 -14.92 -17.26 -1.52
CA ASP A 20 -14.70 -15.82 -1.31
C ASP A 20 -13.28 -15.38 -1.71
N ILE A 21 -12.98 -14.10 -1.49
CA ILE A 21 -11.63 -13.53 -1.60
C ILE A 21 -11.06 -13.30 -0.20
N GLU A 22 -9.81 -13.68 -0.01
CA GLU A 22 -9.05 -13.36 1.18
C GLU A 22 -8.10 -12.19 0.91
N VAL A 23 -7.95 -11.32 1.91
CA VAL A 23 -7.03 -10.18 1.85
C VAL A 23 -5.95 -10.31 2.92
N LEU A 24 -4.71 -9.97 2.56
CA LEU A 24 -3.62 -9.92 3.54
C LEU A 24 -3.77 -8.69 4.44
N MET A 25 -3.84 -8.94 5.76
CA MET A 25 -3.75 -7.90 6.78
C MET A 25 -2.59 -8.17 7.73
N ILE A 26 -2.02 -7.11 8.31
CA ILE A 26 -1.01 -7.17 9.36
C ILE A 26 -1.57 -6.60 10.65
N GLN A 27 -1.21 -7.18 11.80
CA GLN A 27 -1.52 -6.60 13.09
C GLN A 27 -0.37 -5.68 13.53
N ARG A 28 -0.67 -4.42 13.83
CA ARG A 28 0.32 -3.49 14.36
C ARG A 28 0.77 -3.92 15.76
N ALA A 29 2.05 -3.71 16.07
CA ALA A 29 2.56 -3.87 17.42
C ALA A 29 1.70 -3.07 18.42
N LYS A 30 1.36 -3.68 19.56
CA LYS A 30 0.52 -3.05 20.58
C LYS A 30 1.12 -1.75 21.13
N SER A 31 2.45 -1.64 21.10
CA SER A 31 3.21 -0.46 21.53
C SER A 31 3.26 0.68 20.50
N ALA A 32 2.63 0.54 19.32
CA ALA A 32 2.68 1.59 18.32
C ALA A 32 1.97 2.86 18.80
N ALA A 33 2.61 4.01 18.64
CA ALA A 33 2.10 5.33 19.08
C ALA A 33 0.77 5.75 18.44
N PHE A 34 0.36 5.07 17.36
CA PHE A 34 -0.90 5.30 16.65
C PHE A 34 -1.48 3.95 16.20
N LEU A 35 -2.76 3.71 16.48
CA LEU A 35 -3.50 2.48 16.14
C LEU A 35 -2.78 1.17 16.54
N GLY A 36 -2.19 1.12 17.74
CA GLY A 36 -1.57 -0.10 18.26
C GLY A 36 -2.57 -1.26 18.36
N GLY A 37 -2.16 -2.45 17.92
CA GLY A 37 -2.99 -3.67 17.92
C GLY A 37 -4.04 -3.77 16.81
N ALA A 38 -4.23 -2.72 16.01
CA ALA A 38 -5.16 -2.74 14.88
C ALA A 38 -4.67 -3.65 13.75
N TYR A 39 -5.61 -4.29 13.06
CA TYR A 39 -5.36 -4.91 11.76
C TYR A 39 -5.42 -3.84 10.69
N VAL A 40 -4.39 -3.79 9.85
CA VAL A 40 -4.26 -2.83 8.76
C VAL A 40 -3.77 -3.53 7.50
N PHE A 41 -4.03 -2.94 6.34
CA PHE A 41 -3.35 -3.36 5.12
C PHE A 41 -1.86 -3.00 5.17
N PRO A 42 -0.98 -3.80 4.55
CA PRO A 42 0.42 -3.44 4.38
C PRO A 42 0.56 -2.08 3.68
N GLY A 43 1.46 -1.23 4.17
CA GLY A 43 1.67 0.09 3.60
C GLY A 43 2.51 0.99 4.50
N GLY A 44 2.66 2.23 4.10
CA GLY A 44 3.46 3.21 4.83
C GLY A 44 3.53 4.54 4.12
N ALA A 45 4.12 5.50 4.83
CA ALA A 45 4.46 6.78 4.24
C ALA A 45 5.53 6.60 3.16
N LEU A 46 5.46 7.42 2.11
CA LEU A 46 6.47 7.39 1.05
C LEU A 46 7.84 7.83 1.59
N ASP A 47 8.88 7.19 1.08
CA ASP A 47 10.29 7.60 1.19
C ASP A 47 10.71 8.40 -0.04
N ALA A 48 11.74 9.25 0.10
CA ALA A 48 12.26 10.01 -1.04
C ALA A 48 12.78 9.09 -2.17
N ALA A 49 13.29 7.89 -1.84
CA ALA A 49 13.77 6.94 -2.84
C ALA A 49 12.64 6.32 -3.68
N ASP A 50 11.37 6.39 -3.25
CA ASP A 50 10.24 5.81 -3.97
C ASP A 50 9.99 6.52 -5.32
N SER A 51 10.39 7.79 -5.46
CA SER A 51 10.28 8.53 -6.73
C SER A 51 11.27 8.04 -7.79
N ASP A 52 12.42 7.50 -7.37
CA ASP A 52 13.46 7.00 -8.29
C ASP A 52 13.12 5.60 -8.83
N LEU A 53 12.29 4.86 -8.09
CA LEU A 53 11.93 3.46 -8.35
C LEU A 53 10.98 3.29 -9.54
N LYS A 54 10.35 4.38 -10.02
CA LYS A 54 9.49 4.40 -11.22
C LYS A 54 10.16 3.74 -12.44
N ARG A 55 11.50 3.71 -12.47
CA ARG A 55 12.31 3.16 -13.56
C ARG A 55 12.69 1.67 -13.41
N ARG A 56 12.57 1.08 -12.22
CA ARG A 56 13.21 -0.21 -11.88
C ARG A 56 12.26 -1.41 -11.71
N ILE A 57 11.01 -1.22 -11.32
CA ILE A 57 10.09 -2.34 -11.01
C ILE A 57 9.15 -2.68 -12.17
N LEU A 58 8.81 -1.71 -13.02
CA LEU A 58 7.69 -1.83 -13.96
C LEU A 58 8.08 -2.24 -15.40
N GLY A 59 9.37 -2.37 -15.71
CA GLY A 59 9.81 -2.23 -17.10
C GLY A 59 9.37 -0.86 -17.66
N ALA A 60 9.43 -0.67 -18.98
CA ALA A 60 8.82 0.50 -19.61
C ALA A 60 7.30 0.33 -19.62
N LEU A 61 6.65 0.52 -18.46
CA LEU A 61 5.21 0.68 -18.45
C LEU A 61 4.87 1.87 -19.34
N PRO A 62 3.83 1.78 -20.18
CA PRO A 62 3.37 2.94 -20.92
C PRO A 62 3.13 4.09 -19.94
N PRO A 63 3.36 5.35 -20.37
CA PRO A 63 3.23 6.52 -19.50
C PRO A 63 1.86 6.62 -18.81
N GLU A 64 0.85 5.94 -19.39
CA GLU A 64 -0.44 5.66 -18.77
C GLU A 64 -0.74 4.15 -18.86
N PRO A 65 -0.82 3.41 -17.74
CA PRO A 65 -1.32 2.04 -17.72
C PRO A 65 -2.78 1.99 -18.21
N PRO A 66 -3.21 0.89 -18.85
CA PRO A 66 -4.63 0.70 -19.15
C PRO A 66 -5.46 0.78 -17.87
N ALA A 67 -6.69 1.30 -17.98
CA ALA A 67 -7.58 1.48 -16.83
C ALA A 67 -7.83 0.17 -16.04
N GLU A 68 -7.75 -0.99 -16.70
CA GLU A 68 -7.87 -2.31 -16.07
C GLU A 68 -6.75 -2.66 -15.07
N TYR A 69 -5.64 -1.93 -15.05
CA TYR A 69 -4.56 -2.08 -14.06
C TYR A 69 -4.77 -1.23 -12.81
N TYR A 70 -5.64 -0.23 -12.90
CA TYR A 70 -6.10 0.53 -11.76
C TYR A 70 -7.35 -0.17 -11.23
N ILE A 71 -7.22 -0.78 -10.05
CA ILE A 71 -8.38 -1.21 -9.27
C ILE A 71 -9.28 0.00 -9.00
#